data_AF-A0A7S3I3G9-F1
#
_entry.id   AF-A0A7S3I3G9-F1
#
_cell.length_a   1.000
_cell.length_b   1.000
_cell.length_c   1.000
_cell.angle_alpha   90.00
_cell.angle_beta   90.00
_cell.angle_gamma   90.00
#
_symmetry.space_group_name_H-M   'P 1'
#
loop_
_entity.id
_entity.type
_entity.pdbx_description
1 polymer ?
#
loop_
_entity_poly.entity_id
_entity_poly.type
_entity_poly.pdbx_seq_one_letter_code
_entity_poly.pdbx_strand_id
1 'polypeptide(L)'
;FLDLFGCNLIGIILGHYTLKYFGSRRIHWVYDPSQAKQQKLQTHSDVCGNQLVTALTKLRPATLEQFEWAALGNLQRFFGILVFIVTVLLIDCNNFFLKFVLWVPAEHDLLKFRVALWGLCSLATSKEWYEYISNEYCHRLGPFAWLAFYTCSIELMTVIKCAEGQFTEPFPWYVKVIWVCIAVLFCWLLSIAYANSQ
;
A
#
# COMPACT_ATOMS: atom_id res chain seq x y z
N PHE A 1 -22.66 2.45 0.66
CA PHE A 1 -22.70 1.05 0.18
C PHE A 1 -22.05 0.89 -1.20
N LEU A 2 -22.39 1.73 -2.19
CA LEU A 2 -21.79 1.67 -3.54
C LEU A 2 -20.27 1.93 -3.54
N ASP A 3 -19.76 2.86 -2.73
CA ASP A 3 -18.31 3.11 -2.65
C ASP A 3 -17.53 1.97 -1.97
N LEU A 4 -18.11 1.37 -0.92
CA LEU A 4 -17.48 0.30 -0.14
C LEU A 4 -17.38 -1.02 -0.93
N PHE A 5 -18.47 -1.43 -1.59
CA PHE A 5 -18.54 -2.70 -2.34
C PHE A 5 -18.27 -2.54 -3.84
N GLY A 6 -18.42 -1.35 -4.40
CA GLY A 6 -18.13 -1.06 -5.80
C GLY A 6 -16.67 -0.64 -5.97
N CYS A 7 -16.41 0.66 -5.87
CA CYS A 7 -15.12 1.24 -6.23
C CYS A 7 -13.94 0.68 -5.44
N ASN A 8 -14.05 0.52 -4.12
CA ASN A 8 -12.95 0.00 -3.30
C ASN A 8 -12.64 -1.48 -3.61
N LEU A 9 -13.67 -2.32 -3.69
CA LEU A 9 -13.49 -3.75 -3.99
C LEU A 9 -13.00 -3.97 -5.43
N ILE A 10 -13.57 -3.27 -6.40
CA ILE A 10 -13.14 -3.32 -7.80
C ILE A 10 -11.69 -2.84 -7.92
N GLY A 11 -11.32 -1.76 -7.23
CA GLY A 11 -9.94 -1.26 -7.19
C GLY A 11 -8.96 -2.30 -6.67
N ILE A 12 -9.29 -2.99 -5.57
CA ILE A 12 -8.46 -4.07 -5.01
C ILE A 12 -8.32 -5.23 -6.01
N ILE A 13 -9.43 -5.65 -6.63
CA ILE A 13 -9.44 -6.74 -7.60
C ILE A 13 -8.60 -6.39 -8.83
N LEU A 14 -8.80 -5.19 -9.41
CA LEU A 14 -8.02 -4.69 -10.53
C LEU A 14 -6.54 -4.57 -10.18
N GLY A 15 -6.21 -4.10 -8.97
CA GLY A 15 -4.85 -4.05 -8.46
C GLY A 15 -4.22 -5.44 -8.40
N HIS A 16 -4.93 -6.44 -7.87
CA HIS A 16 -4.46 -7.83 -7.82
C HIS A 16 -4.21 -8.40 -9.22
N TYR A 17 -5.14 -8.21 -10.16
CA TYR A 17 -4.95 -8.66 -11.54
C TYR A 17 -3.81 -7.93 -12.24
N THR A 18 -3.63 -6.64 -11.98
CA THR A 18 -2.53 -5.83 -12.52
C THR A 18 -1.18 -6.37 -12.02
N LEU A 19 -1.06 -6.62 -10.71
CA LEU A 19 0.12 -7.24 -10.12
C LEU A 19 0.39 -8.63 -10.68
N LYS A 20 -0.65 -9.44 -10.95
CA LYS A 20 -0.49 -10.75 -11.58
C LYS A 20 -0.07 -10.67 -13.05
N TYR A 21 -0.56 -9.68 -13.79
CA TYR A 21 -0.20 -9.45 -15.19
C TYR A 21 1.27 -9.06 -15.34
N PHE A 22 1.76 -8.19 -14.45
CA PHE A 22 3.16 -7.75 -14.45
C PHE A 22 4.10 -8.71 -13.68
N GLY A 23 3.58 -9.36 -12.65
CA GLY A 23 4.28 -10.30 -11.78
C GLY A 23 4.32 -11.69 -12.38
N SER A 24 5.21 -11.90 -13.36
CA SER A 24 5.96 -13.14 -13.62
C SER A 24 6.64 -13.01 -14.98
N ARG A 25 7.71 -12.22 -15.04
CA ARG A 25 8.74 -12.41 -16.07
C ARG A 25 10.10 -12.33 -15.39
N ARG A 26 10.62 -13.49 -14.96
CA ARG A 26 12.05 -13.60 -14.64
C ARG A 26 12.82 -13.34 -15.93
N ILE A 27 13.49 -12.19 -16.02
CA ILE A 27 14.40 -11.93 -17.13
C ILE A 27 15.67 -12.72 -16.82
N HIS A 28 16.06 -13.63 -17.71
CA HIS A 28 17.29 -14.40 -17.58
C HIS A 28 18.48 -13.47 -17.80
N TRP A 29 19.23 -13.18 -16.73
CA TRP A 29 20.48 -12.40 -16.77
C TRP A 29 21.72 -13.25 -17.07
N VAL A 30 21.57 -14.59 -17.06
CA VAL A 30 22.64 -15.49 -17.49
C VAL A 30 22.75 -15.40 -19.01
N TYR A 31 23.93 -15.01 -19.48
CA TYR A 31 24.26 -14.98 -20.89
C TYR A 31 24.15 -16.39 -21.48
N ASP A 32 23.03 -16.67 -22.16
CA ASP A 32 22.88 -17.83 -23.01
C ASP A 32 23.33 -17.44 -24.43
N PRO A 33 24.47 -17.96 -24.94
CA PRO A 33 24.99 -17.60 -26.26
C PRO A 33 24.02 -17.94 -27.41
N SER A 34 23.04 -18.83 -27.18
CA SER A 34 22.01 -19.15 -28.17
C SER A 34 20.95 -18.04 -28.32
N GLN A 35 20.59 -17.35 -27.23
CA GLN A 35 19.61 -16.25 -27.22
C GLN A 35 20.23 -14.93 -27.71
N ALA A 36 21.51 -14.70 -27.45
CA ALA A 36 22.24 -13.54 -27.97
C ALA A 36 22.27 -13.49 -29.51
N LYS A 37 22.21 -14.65 -30.17
CA LYS A 37 22.16 -14.77 -31.63
C LYS A 37 20.77 -14.45 -32.19
N GLN A 38 19.70 -14.84 -31.51
CA GLN A 38 18.32 -14.46 -31.86
C GLN A 38 18.06 -12.96 -31.63
N GLN A 39 18.58 -12.39 -30.55
CA GLN A 39 18.43 -10.97 -30.26
C GLN A 39 19.23 -10.09 -31.21
N LYS A 40 20.45 -10.52 -31.63
CA LYS A 40 21.23 -9.85 -32.69
C LYS A 40 20.57 -9.89 -34.06
N LEU A 41 19.87 -10.97 -34.40
CA LEU A 41 19.16 -11.07 -35.68
C LEU A 41 17.96 -10.11 -35.77
N GLN A 42 17.36 -9.76 -34.64
CA GLN A 42 16.25 -8.79 -34.57
C GLN A 42 16.72 -7.34 -34.38
N THR A 43 17.90 -7.09 -33.82
CA THR A 43 18.40 -5.71 -33.60
C THR A 43 19.06 -5.09 -34.82
N HIS A 44 19.43 -5.86 -35.83
CA HIS A 44 20.02 -5.32 -37.06
C HIS A 44 19.01 -4.75 -38.07
N SER A 45 17.70 -4.93 -37.86
CA SER A 45 16.66 -4.40 -38.77
C SER A 45 15.99 -3.10 -38.33
N ASP A 46 16.12 -2.66 -37.06
CA ASP A 46 15.35 -1.52 -36.52
C ASP A 46 16.23 -0.46 -35.81
N VAL A 47 17.38 -0.11 -36.38
CA VAL A 47 18.31 0.90 -35.82
C VAL A 47 17.87 2.36 -36.11
N CYS A 48 16.74 2.59 -36.78
CA CYS A 48 16.26 3.93 -37.08
C CYS A 48 14.81 4.08 -36.62
N GLY A 49 14.54 4.81 -35.53
CA GLY A 49 13.17 4.93 -35.04
C GLY A 49 12.96 5.92 -33.92
N ASN A 50 13.05 5.50 -32.67
CA ASN A 50 12.37 6.24 -31.61
C ASN A 50 13.23 6.39 -30.35
N GLN A 51 13.78 7.59 -30.14
CA GLN A 51 14.39 8.01 -28.87
C GLN A 51 13.45 7.76 -27.68
N LEU A 52 12.14 7.84 -27.91
CA LEU A 52 11.07 7.48 -26.96
C LEU A 52 11.11 6.01 -26.55
N VAL A 53 11.33 5.07 -27.47
CA VAL A 53 11.41 3.63 -27.16
C VAL A 53 12.66 3.35 -26.32
N THR A 54 13.78 3.99 -26.64
CA THR A 54 15.02 3.90 -25.85
C THR A 54 14.84 4.50 -24.45
N ALA A 55 14.16 5.65 -24.32
CA ALA A 55 13.86 6.26 -23.03
C ALA A 55 12.92 5.40 -22.18
N LEU A 56 11.86 4.85 -22.78
CA LEU A 56 10.92 3.93 -22.12
C LEU A 56 11.60 2.64 -21.66
N THR A 57 12.58 2.15 -22.43
CA THR A 57 13.36 0.97 -22.06
C THR A 57 14.29 1.25 -20.86
N LYS A 58 14.75 2.49 -20.68
CA LYS A 58 15.53 2.91 -19.49
C LYS A 58 14.68 3.15 -18.24
N LEU A 59 13.41 3.51 -18.41
CA LEU A 59 12.44 3.64 -17.31
C LEU A 59 11.89 2.28 -16.85
N ARG A 60 12.10 1.22 -17.63
CA ARG A 60 11.69 -0.13 -17.27
C ARG A 60 12.58 -0.65 -16.14
N PRO A 61 12.01 -1.02 -14.97
CA PRO A 61 12.80 -1.58 -13.89
C PRO A 61 13.45 -2.89 -14.31
N ALA A 62 14.67 -3.14 -13.83
CA ALA A 62 15.46 -4.33 -14.16
C ALA A 62 14.77 -5.62 -13.69
N THR A 63 14.10 -5.57 -12.53
CA THR A 63 13.33 -6.66 -11.95
C THR A 63 11.96 -6.12 -11.51
N LEU A 64 10.89 -6.84 -11.82
CA LEU A 64 9.59 -6.63 -11.18
C LEU A 64 9.53 -7.59 -10.00
N GLU A 65 9.76 -7.07 -8.80
CA GLU A 65 9.73 -7.84 -7.57
C GLU A 65 8.28 -8.18 -7.19
N GLN A 66 8.07 -9.44 -6.81
CA GLN A 66 6.81 -9.88 -6.27
C GLN A 66 6.86 -9.73 -4.75
N PHE A 67 5.90 -8.97 -4.20
CA PHE A 67 5.76 -8.75 -2.76
C PHE A 67 4.84 -9.83 -2.17
N GLU A 68 5.43 -10.82 -1.50
CA GLU A 68 4.71 -11.85 -0.77
C GLU A 68 4.62 -11.49 0.72
N TRP A 69 3.50 -10.87 1.10
CA TRP A 69 3.32 -10.36 2.46
C TRP A 69 3.19 -11.46 3.52
N ALA A 70 2.78 -12.68 3.16
CA ALA A 70 2.71 -13.86 4.03
C ALA A 70 2.25 -13.53 5.48
N ALA A 71 1.11 -12.83 5.61
CA ALA A 71 0.74 -12.11 6.83
C ALA A 71 0.62 -12.97 8.09
N LEU A 72 0.31 -14.26 7.95
CA LEU A 72 0.15 -15.23 9.04
C LEU A 72 1.36 -16.15 9.20
N GLY A 73 2.47 -15.92 8.48
CA GLY A 73 3.62 -16.82 8.47
C GLY A 73 4.47 -16.76 9.75
N ASN A 74 4.50 -15.62 10.43
CA ASN A 74 5.23 -15.43 11.69
C ASN A 74 4.51 -14.35 12.51
N LEU A 75 4.51 -14.49 13.83
CA LEU A 75 3.92 -13.53 14.76
C LEU A 75 4.52 -12.12 14.59
N GLN A 76 5.83 -11.99 14.39
CA GLN A 76 6.47 -10.69 14.16
C GLN A 76 5.98 -10.02 12.87
N ARG A 77 5.83 -10.81 11.79
CA ARG A 77 5.29 -10.32 10.52
C ARG A 77 3.82 -9.92 10.64
N PHE A 78 3.04 -10.69 11.38
CA PHE A 78 1.63 -10.39 11.65
C PHE A 78 1.46 -9.02 12.32
N PHE A 79 2.20 -8.75 13.40
CA PHE A 79 2.15 -7.45 14.06
C PHE A 79 2.67 -6.31 13.18
N GLY A 80 3.75 -6.54 12.41
CA GLY A 80 4.26 -5.54 11.49
C GLY A 80 3.24 -5.15 10.41
N ILE A 81 2.52 -6.12 9.86
CA ILE A 81 1.46 -5.87 8.87
C ILE A 81 0.24 -5.23 9.53
N LEU A 82 -0.10 -5.62 10.76
CA LEU A 82 -1.18 -4.99 11.51
C LEU A 82 -0.94 -3.50 11.72
N VAL A 83 0.27 -3.12 12.17
CA VAL A 83 0.66 -1.71 12.35
C VAL A 83 0.53 -0.95 11.03
N PHE A 84 0.95 -1.55 9.92
CA PHE A 84 0.78 -0.96 8.59
C PHE A 84 -0.68 -0.70 8.25
N ILE A 85 -1.54 -1.72 8.38
CA ILE A 85 -2.97 -1.64 8.07
C ILE A 85 -3.64 -0.57 8.92
N VAL A 86 -3.38 -0.56 10.23
CA VAL A 86 -3.92 0.46 11.15
C VAL A 86 -3.48 1.86 10.73
N THR A 87 -2.23 2.03 10.31
CA THR A 87 -1.70 3.33 9.87
C THR A 87 -2.39 3.82 8.60
N VAL A 88 -2.56 2.95 7.60
CA VAL A 88 -3.27 3.29 6.36
C VAL A 88 -4.74 3.64 6.65
N LEU A 89 -5.40 2.86 7.50
CA LEU A 89 -6.78 3.15 7.92
C LEU A 89 -6.88 4.48 8.69
N LEU A 90 -5.90 4.80 9.53
CA LEU A 90 -5.85 6.10 10.22
C LEU A 90 -5.68 7.26 9.23
N ILE A 91 -4.83 7.11 8.21
CA ILE A 91 -4.67 8.12 7.14
C ILE A 91 -5.99 8.33 6.39
N ASP A 92 -6.67 7.25 6.01
CA ASP A 92 -7.96 7.32 5.33
C ASP A 92 -9.03 7.97 6.22
N CYS A 93 -9.12 7.56 7.49
CA CYS A 93 -10.00 8.19 8.48
C CYS A 93 -9.69 9.68 8.65
N ASN A 94 -8.43 10.04 8.84
CA ASN A 94 -7.98 11.43 8.96
C ASN A 94 -8.36 12.25 7.72
N ASN A 95 -8.37 11.65 6.53
CA ASN A 95 -8.80 12.34 5.32
C ASN A 95 -10.27 12.79 5.42
N PHE A 96 -11.15 11.87 5.82
CA PHE A 96 -12.58 12.14 6.00
C PHE A 96 -12.85 13.10 7.16
N PHE A 97 -12.23 12.87 8.32
CA PHE A 97 -12.47 13.67 9.50
C PHE A 97 -11.93 15.09 9.37
N LEU A 98 -10.73 15.26 8.80
CA LEU A 98 -10.13 16.60 8.67
C LEU A 98 -10.96 17.48 7.75
N LYS A 99 -11.50 16.93 6.66
CA LYS A 99 -12.46 17.65 5.79
C LYS A 99 -13.70 18.10 6.56
N PHE A 100 -14.28 17.21 7.36
CA PHE A 100 -15.49 17.49 8.15
C PHE A 100 -15.22 18.57 9.19
N VAL A 101 -14.15 18.43 9.97
CA VAL A 101 -13.82 19.30 11.09
C VAL A 101 -13.36 20.69 10.63
N LEU A 102 -12.62 20.79 9.52
CA LEU A 102 -12.21 22.08 8.95
C LEU A 102 -13.27 22.73 8.04
N TRP A 103 -14.47 22.14 7.93
CA TRP A 103 -15.56 22.66 7.08
C TRP A 103 -15.14 22.89 5.61
N VAL A 104 -14.28 22.03 5.07
CA VAL A 104 -13.78 22.17 3.69
C VAL A 104 -14.80 21.57 2.72
N PRO A 105 -15.26 22.32 1.69
CA PRO A 105 -16.20 21.80 0.70
C PRO A 105 -15.59 20.64 -0.09
N ALA A 106 -16.43 19.65 -0.42
CA ALA A 106 -16.00 18.40 -1.05
C ALA A 106 -15.33 18.56 -2.42
N GLU A 107 -15.67 19.62 -3.13
CA GLU A 107 -15.23 19.86 -4.51
C GLU A 107 -13.86 20.54 -4.60
N HIS A 108 -13.31 20.95 -3.46
CA HIS A 108 -12.06 21.71 -3.44
C HIS A 108 -10.88 20.84 -3.91
N ASP A 109 -10.12 21.36 -4.87
CA ASP A 109 -8.97 20.65 -5.45
C ASP A 109 -7.84 20.33 -4.45
N LEU A 110 -7.81 20.98 -3.28
CA LEU A 110 -6.87 20.68 -2.20
C LEU A 110 -7.03 19.25 -1.69
N LEU A 111 -8.27 18.75 -1.61
CA LEU A 111 -8.54 17.37 -1.19
C LEU A 111 -8.01 16.37 -2.23
N LYS A 112 -8.18 16.66 -3.52
CA LYS A 112 -7.68 15.83 -4.62
C LYS A 112 -6.15 15.79 -4.61
N PHE A 113 -5.50 16.95 -4.48
CA PHE A 113 -4.05 17.05 -4.40
C PHE A 113 -3.48 16.31 -3.18
N ARG A 114 -4.12 16.45 -2.01
CA ARG A 114 -3.72 15.74 -0.80
C ARG A 114 -3.80 14.22 -0.95
N VAL A 115 -4.91 13.71 -1.49
CA VAL A 115 -5.07 12.27 -1.76
C VAL A 115 -4.02 11.79 -2.76
N ALA A 116 -3.73 12.58 -3.80
CA ALA A 116 -2.69 12.25 -4.78
C ALA A 116 -1.29 12.19 -4.14
N LEU A 117 -0.95 13.15 -3.27
CA LEU A 117 0.31 13.13 -2.52
C LEU A 117 0.41 11.91 -1.60
N TRP A 118 -0.65 11.62 -0.83
CA TRP A 118 -0.69 10.43 0.02
C TRP A 118 -0.58 9.14 -0.82
N GLY A 119 -1.21 9.09 -2.00
CA GLY A 119 -1.08 7.99 -2.95
C GLY A 119 0.37 7.77 -3.39
N LEU A 120 1.06 8.83 -3.81
CA LEU A 120 2.48 8.73 -4.21
C LEU A 120 3.39 8.33 -3.04
N CYS A 121 3.20 8.93 -1.87
CA CYS A 121 3.95 8.57 -0.66
C CYS A 121 3.68 7.12 -0.26
N SER A 122 2.43 6.63 -0.36
CA SER A 122 2.06 5.27 0.00
C SER A 122 2.81 4.23 -0.81
N LEU A 123 3.14 4.50 -2.08
CA LEU A 123 3.93 3.59 -2.92
C LEU A 123 5.34 3.38 -2.35
N ALA A 124 6.03 4.48 -2.00
CA ALA A 124 7.36 4.44 -1.40
C ALA A 124 7.31 3.82 0.00
N THR A 125 6.39 4.26 0.84
CA THR A 125 6.20 3.76 2.21
C THR A 125 5.86 2.26 2.23
N SER A 126 5.01 1.77 1.33
CA SER A 126 4.66 0.34 1.25
C SER A 126 5.88 -0.53 0.94
N LYS A 127 6.75 -0.07 0.02
CA LYS A 127 7.99 -0.78 -0.30
C LYS A 127 8.93 -0.79 0.91
N GLU A 128 9.21 0.37 1.50
CA GLU A 128 10.11 0.49 2.65
C GLU A 128 9.63 -0.36 3.83
N TRP A 129 8.32 -0.37 4.08
CA TRP A 129 7.71 -1.15 5.15
C TRP A 129 7.78 -2.66 4.88
N TYR A 130 7.49 -3.08 3.63
CA TYR A 130 7.64 -4.48 3.23
C TYR A 130 9.07 -4.96 3.43
N GLU A 131 10.06 -4.18 2.99
CA GLU A 131 11.46 -4.53 3.09
C GLU A 131 11.92 -4.61 4.55
N TYR A 132 11.45 -3.70 5.41
CA TYR A 132 11.71 -3.75 6.85
C TYR A 132 11.17 -5.01 7.54
N ILE A 133 9.98 -5.51 7.14
CA ILE A 133 9.38 -6.70 7.75
C ILE A 133 9.92 -8.00 7.15
N SER A 134 10.24 -7.98 5.86
CA SER A 134 10.56 -9.21 5.11
C SER A 134 12.05 -9.50 5.06
N ASN A 135 12.91 -8.47 5.09
CA ASN A 135 14.35 -8.61 4.97
C ASN A 135 15.03 -8.60 6.36
N GLU A 136 15.62 -9.73 6.75
CA GLU A 136 16.30 -9.89 8.04
C GLU A 136 17.52 -8.96 8.20
N TYR A 137 18.11 -8.51 7.11
CA TYR A 137 19.26 -7.59 7.13
C TYR A 137 18.84 -6.12 7.24
N CYS A 138 17.54 -5.81 7.06
CA CYS A 138 17.02 -4.45 7.10
C CYS A 138 16.46 -4.11 8.48
N HIS A 139 17.31 -3.56 9.35
CA HIS A 139 16.89 -3.16 10.71
C HIS A 139 16.43 -1.70 10.82
N ARG A 140 16.56 -0.90 9.75
CA ARG A 140 16.23 0.52 9.77
C ARG A 140 15.03 0.80 8.90
N LEU A 141 14.00 1.38 9.51
CA LEU A 141 12.84 1.85 8.77
C LEU A 141 13.20 3.07 7.91
N GLY A 142 12.74 3.05 6.66
CA GLY A 142 13.01 4.10 5.69
C GLY A 142 12.37 5.46 6.03
N PRO A 143 12.90 6.56 5.45
CA PRO A 143 12.46 7.92 5.77
C PRO A 143 11.01 8.20 5.34
N PHE A 144 10.51 7.61 4.24
CA PHE A 144 9.13 7.83 3.80
C PHE A 144 8.13 7.19 4.76
N ALA A 145 8.45 6.01 5.30
CA ALA A 145 7.64 5.40 6.34
C ALA A 145 7.61 6.26 7.60
N TRP A 146 8.76 6.73 8.11
CA TRP A 146 8.80 7.65 9.26
C TRP A 146 8.01 8.93 9.04
N LEU A 147 8.15 9.54 7.86
CA LEU A 147 7.42 10.74 7.49
C LEU A 147 5.90 10.47 7.50
N ALA A 148 5.46 9.34 6.92
CA ALA A 148 4.06 8.95 6.93
C ALA A 148 3.50 8.80 8.36
N PHE A 149 4.22 8.14 9.27
CA PHE A 149 3.81 8.04 10.68
C PHE A 149 3.70 9.40 11.35
N TYR A 150 4.70 10.27 11.15
CA TYR A 150 4.73 11.59 11.75
C TYR A 150 3.57 12.46 11.24
N THR A 151 3.37 12.52 9.92
CA THR A 151 2.28 13.26 9.31
C THR A 151 0.92 12.73 9.75
N CYS A 152 0.73 11.41 9.74
CA CYS A 152 -0.50 10.78 10.23
C CYS A 152 -0.79 11.13 11.69
N SER A 153 0.25 11.16 12.54
CA SER A 153 0.13 11.49 13.96
C SER A 153 -0.29 12.95 14.17
N ILE A 154 0.31 13.89 13.44
CA ILE A 154 -0.05 15.32 13.50
C ILE A 154 -1.50 15.53 13.02
N GLU A 155 -1.87 14.90 11.91
CA GLU A 155 -3.23 15.00 11.38
C GLU A 155 -4.25 14.47 12.40
N LEU A 156 -3.96 13.33 13.02
CA LEU A 156 -4.81 12.75 14.06
C LEU A 156 -4.95 13.69 15.27
N MET A 157 -3.84 14.28 15.74
CA MET A 157 -3.87 15.25 16.84
C MET A 157 -4.71 16.48 16.49
N THR A 158 -4.64 16.94 15.24
CA THR A 158 -5.45 18.08 14.75
C THR A 158 -6.92 17.72 14.72
N VAL A 159 -7.27 16.52 14.24
CA VAL A 159 -8.65 16.02 14.25
C VAL A 159 -9.18 15.97 15.68
N ILE A 160 -8.46 15.35 16.61
CA ILE A 160 -8.90 15.22 18.01
C ILE A 160 -9.12 16.60 18.64
N LYS A 161 -8.18 17.52 18.45
CA LYS A 161 -8.25 18.88 18.99
C LYS A 161 -9.44 19.67 18.45
N CYS A 162 -9.72 19.55 17.16
CA CYS A 162 -10.78 20.31 16.52
C CYS A 162 -12.15 19.60 16.55
N ALA A 163 -12.20 18.32 16.95
CA ALA A 163 -13.44 17.55 17.12
C ALA A 163 -14.13 17.77 18.48
N GLU A 164 -13.56 18.58 19.37
CA GLU A 164 -14.16 18.86 20.68
C GLU A 164 -15.61 19.37 20.54
N GLY A 165 -16.54 18.69 21.21
CA GLY A 165 -17.96 19.05 21.21
C GLY A 165 -18.75 18.64 19.95
N GLN A 166 -18.13 17.99 18.95
CA GLN A 166 -18.81 17.60 17.70
C GLN A 166 -19.47 16.21 17.75
N PHE A 167 -18.98 15.29 18.57
CA PHE A 167 -19.43 13.89 18.62
C PHE A 167 -19.97 13.51 20.01
N THR A 168 -21.10 14.11 20.41
CA THR A 168 -21.71 13.89 21.74
C THR A 168 -22.69 12.71 21.78
N GLU A 169 -23.17 12.25 20.63
CA GLU A 169 -24.13 11.15 20.53
C GLU A 169 -23.50 9.79 20.87
N PRO A 170 -24.21 8.92 21.61
CA PRO A 170 -23.69 7.60 21.96
C PRO A 170 -23.57 6.70 20.72
N PHE A 171 -22.54 5.85 20.71
CA PHE A 171 -22.34 4.90 19.60
C PHE A 171 -23.56 4.00 19.39
N PRO A 172 -24.05 3.88 18.14
CA PRO A 172 -25.15 2.99 17.81
C PRO A 172 -24.83 1.53 18.12
N TRP A 173 -25.84 0.74 18.49
CA TRP A 173 -25.67 -0.65 18.88
C TRP A 173 -25.02 -1.51 17.78
N TYR A 174 -25.36 -1.28 16.51
CA TYR A 174 -24.81 -2.04 15.38
C TYR A 174 -23.30 -1.80 15.21
N VAL A 175 -22.80 -0.60 15.52
CA VAL A 175 -21.36 -0.29 15.49
C VAL A 175 -20.63 -1.08 16.56
N LYS A 176 -21.20 -1.17 17.77
CA LYS A 176 -20.65 -1.98 18.86
C LYS A 176 -20.53 -3.46 18.47
N VAL A 177 -21.57 -4.01 17.82
CA VAL A 177 -21.55 -5.39 17.32
C VAL A 177 -20.44 -5.61 16.29
N ILE A 178 -20.27 -4.68 15.33
CA ILE A 178 -19.19 -4.76 14.33
C ILE A 178 -17.82 -4.78 15.01
N TRP A 179 -17.58 -3.94 16.01
CA TRP A 179 -16.32 -3.94 16.76
C TRP A 179 -16.08 -5.24 17.53
N VAL A 180 -17.12 -5.85 18.10
CA VAL A 180 -17.02 -7.17 18.73
C VAL A 180 -16.64 -8.23 17.70
N CYS A 181 -17.27 -8.24 16.52
CA CYS A 181 -16.91 -9.16 15.44
C CYS A 181 -15.46 -8.99 14.98
N ILE A 182 -14.99 -7.75 14.83
CA ILE A 182 -13.60 -7.44 14.48
C ILE A 182 -12.65 -7.96 15.57
N ALA A 183 -12.98 -7.76 16.85
CA ALA A 183 -12.16 -8.24 17.96
C ALA A 183 -12.07 -9.78 17.99
N VAL A 184 -13.19 -10.48 17.76
CA VAL A 184 -13.22 -11.94 17.66
C VAL A 184 -12.36 -12.42 16.48
N LEU A 185 -12.50 -11.80 15.31
CA LEU A 185 -11.70 -12.12 14.13
C LEU A 185 -10.21 -11.89 14.39
N PHE A 186 -9.85 -10.78 15.05
CA PHE A 186 -8.48 -10.47 15.42
C PHE A 186 -7.89 -11.55 16.34
N CYS A 187 -8.61 -11.94 17.40
CA CYS A 187 -8.17 -13.03 18.30
C CYS A 187 -7.99 -14.35 17.55
N TRP A 188 -8.88 -14.66 16.61
CA TRP A 188 -8.77 -15.86 15.78
C TRP A 188 -7.53 -15.81 14.86
N LEU A 189 -7.29 -14.71 14.15
CA LEU A 189 -6.09 -14.53 13.32
C LEU A 189 -4.80 -14.57 14.15
N LEU A 190 -4.82 -13.96 15.34
CA LEU A 190 -3.70 -14.00 16.27
C LEU A 190 -3.39 -15.44 16.71
N SER A 191 -4.42 -16.24 16.99
CA SER A 191 -4.23 -17.66 17.35
C SER A 191 -3.58 -18.47 16.22
N ILE A 192 -3.94 -18.19 14.97
CA ILE A 192 -3.33 -18.83 13.79
C ILE A 192 -1.88 -18.38 13.62
N ALA A 193 -1.61 -17.08 13.72
CA ALA A 193 -0.26 -16.54 13.62
C ALA A 193 0.66 -17.08 14.74
N TYR A 194 0.12 -17.26 15.94
CA TYR A 194 0.82 -17.88 17.07
C TYR A 194 1.12 -19.36 16.80
N ALA A 195 0.14 -20.13 16.30
CA ALA A 195 0.32 -21.53 15.96
C ALA A 195 1.37 -21.74 14.86
N ASN A 196 1.42 -20.85 13.87
CA ASN A 196 2.41 -20.91 12.78
C ASN A 196 3.82 -20.49 13.22
N SER A 197 3.97 -19.87 14.39
CA SER A 197 5.25 -19.41 14.93
C SER A 197 5.92 -20.45 15.83
N GLN A 198 5.22 -21.53 16.21
CA GLN A 198 5.77 -22.68 16.94
C GLN A 198 6.32 -23.71 15.96
#